data_AF-A0A961BM18-F1
#
_entry.id   AF-A0A961BM18-F1
#
_cell.length_a   1.000
_cell.length_b   1.000
_cell.length_c   1.000
_cell.angle_alpha   90.00
_cell.angle_beta   90.00
_cell.angle_gamma   90.00
#
_symmetry.space_group_name_H-M   'P 1'
#
loop_
_entity.id
_entity.type
_entity.pdbx_description
1 polymer ?
#
loop_
_entity_poly.entity_id
_entity_poly.type
_entity_poly.pdbx_seq_one_letter_code
_entity_poly.pdbx_strand_id
1 'polypeptide(L)'
;MHRTRLLPGLLLAIGILVSGSTAVGQDALEPIVVIEVGGPLDQRALDFVLEAIGDNDAHAYILKIDSPGVSSADDLARVYQGIASARAPVISWIGPDPAVAFGGAAYLANHADVRSAAPGAEVGYLEPAVVRSGASSPSARPGDDTEAFRRTEQALEHATETVTVESPVIDGFVDRADPALGQLIVSLDGLVVDRGDQTFTLSTATTRSIGDETVVVASRPVKFIKDSLLDQFLRLGSRPEAAFLFLVFALTFAVFEFYTAGAGMMAVVASLALIPAGYGLATLPMWWPAVGLTVGGLAFLVWGFVQNRIDWRAWLGGVALVMGGVLFTATRPMYPPALWMVLLASVTAGVFIWYTLTTVVRGRFATPTVGREELLGHRCVVVDDLDPIGVVMLDTARWRASVDRGVVVEAGVPVEIVGITGLLLDVEPVTAAPGSPRS
;
A
#
# COMPACT_ATOMS: atom_id res chain seq x y z
N MET A 1 -3.34 -53.70 13.78
CA MET A 1 -4.63 -53.13 13.35
C MET A 1 -4.45 -51.63 13.13
N HIS A 2 -4.87 -51.15 11.95
CA HIS A 2 -4.93 -49.77 11.46
C HIS A 2 -3.66 -48.89 11.45
N ARG A 3 -2.81 -49.14 10.44
CA ARG A 3 -2.21 -48.07 9.60
C ARG A 3 -3.19 -47.73 8.48
N THR A 4 -3.10 -46.49 7.94
CA THR A 4 -3.77 -45.86 6.76
C THR A 4 -4.58 -44.63 7.22
N ARG A 5 -4.54 -43.42 6.65
CA ARG A 5 -4.38 -42.94 5.24
C ARG A 5 -3.79 -41.50 5.31
N LEU A 6 -2.68 -41.15 4.65
CA LEU A 6 -2.59 -40.58 3.30
C LEU A 6 -3.70 -39.57 2.95
N LEU A 7 -3.37 -38.28 3.01
CA LEU A 7 -4.00 -37.19 2.24
C LEU A 7 -2.91 -36.21 1.80
N PRO A 8 -2.55 -36.21 0.50
CA PRO A 8 -2.26 -34.96 -0.17
C PRO A 8 -3.12 -34.90 -1.44
N GLY A 9 -4.03 -33.93 -1.52
CA GLY A 9 -4.93 -33.84 -2.65
C GLY A 9 -5.62 -32.50 -2.73
N LEU A 10 -4.95 -31.52 -3.34
CA LEU A 10 -5.60 -30.59 -4.28
C LEU A 10 -4.55 -29.85 -5.11
N LEU A 11 -3.89 -30.56 -6.03
CA LEU A 11 -3.30 -29.96 -7.22
C LEU A 11 -4.43 -29.85 -8.25
N LEU A 12 -5.06 -28.68 -8.33
CA LEU A 12 -5.98 -28.38 -9.42
C LEU A 12 -5.15 -27.93 -10.63
N ALA A 13 -4.84 -28.89 -11.51
CA ALA A 13 -4.33 -28.63 -12.83
C ALA A 13 -5.42 -27.95 -13.67
N ILE A 14 -5.27 -26.65 -13.90
CA ILE A 14 -6.04 -25.94 -14.92
C ILE A 14 -5.34 -26.18 -16.26
N GLY A 15 -5.77 -27.24 -16.95
CA GLY A 15 -5.51 -27.40 -18.37
C GLY A 15 -6.43 -26.47 -19.14
N ILE A 16 -5.91 -25.32 -19.60
CA ILE A 16 -6.59 -24.50 -20.60
C ILE A 16 -6.28 -25.12 -21.96
N LEU A 17 -7.31 -25.62 -22.62
CA LEU A 17 -7.28 -26.02 -24.02
C LEU A 17 -6.83 -24.82 -24.87
N VAL A 18 -5.70 -24.99 -25.55
CA VAL A 18 -5.30 -24.16 -26.68
C VAL A 18 -6.21 -24.52 -27.86
N SER A 19 -7.30 -23.78 -28.02
CA SER A 19 -8.00 -23.70 -29.30
C SER A 19 -7.31 -22.63 -30.13
N GLY A 20 -6.32 -23.07 -30.91
CA GLY A 20 -5.69 -22.27 -31.95
C GLY A 20 -6.74 -21.88 -32.98
N SER A 21 -7.25 -20.66 -32.86
CA SER A 21 -8.01 -20.01 -33.92
C SER A 21 -6.98 -19.44 -34.88
N THR A 22 -6.74 -20.11 -36.00
CA THR A 22 -6.07 -19.51 -37.14
C THR A 22 -6.98 -18.42 -37.67
N ALA A 23 -6.77 -17.19 -37.20
CA ALA A 23 -7.38 -16.00 -37.79
C ALA A 23 -6.83 -15.87 -39.21
N VAL A 24 -7.72 -16.07 -40.18
CA VAL A 24 -7.53 -15.68 -41.56
C VAL A 24 -7.16 -14.20 -41.57
N GLY A 25 -6.02 -13.87 -42.18
CA GLY A 25 -5.56 -12.49 -42.34
C GLY A 25 -6.58 -11.67 -43.13
N GLN A 26 -7.39 -10.91 -42.42
CA GLN A 26 -7.78 -9.59 -42.88
C GLN A 26 -6.58 -8.70 -42.59
N ASP A 27 -6.18 -7.84 -43.54
CA ASP A 27 -5.24 -6.74 -43.26
C ASP A 27 -5.79 -5.96 -42.06
N ALA A 28 -5.32 -6.31 -40.86
CA ALA A 28 -5.75 -5.69 -39.64
C ALA A 28 -5.10 -4.33 -39.64
N LEU A 29 -5.92 -3.28 -39.87
CA LEU A 29 -5.46 -1.91 -39.76
C LEU A 29 -4.72 -1.73 -38.43
N GLU A 30 -3.50 -1.19 -38.51
CA GLU A 30 -2.71 -0.90 -37.32
C GLU A 30 -3.55 -0.09 -36.32
N PRO A 31 -3.60 -0.48 -35.03
CA PRO A 31 -4.48 0.12 -34.04
C PRO A 31 -4.00 1.52 -33.63
N ILE A 32 -4.91 2.28 -33.02
CA ILE A 32 -4.53 3.42 -32.18
C ILE A 32 -4.25 2.87 -30.78
N VAL A 33 -3.01 2.99 -30.32
CA VAL A 33 -2.58 2.44 -29.03
C VAL A 33 -2.64 3.53 -27.97
N VAL A 34 -3.46 3.34 -26.95
CA VAL A 34 -3.60 4.26 -25.82
C VAL A 34 -2.83 3.72 -24.63
N ILE A 35 -1.85 4.49 -24.16
CA ILE A 35 -0.96 4.16 -23.04
C ILE A 35 -1.36 5.06 -21.87
N GLU A 36 -1.80 4.45 -20.76
CA GLU A 36 -2.18 5.20 -19.56
C GLU A 36 -0.94 5.58 -18.73
N VAL A 37 -0.69 6.88 -18.58
CA VAL A 37 0.41 7.44 -17.78
C VAL A 37 -0.20 8.13 -16.56
N GLY A 38 -0.49 7.32 -15.54
CA GLY A 38 -1.22 7.75 -14.34
C GLY A 38 -0.38 7.74 -13.06
N GLY A 39 -0.60 8.72 -12.19
CA GLY A 39 0.08 8.80 -10.89
C GLY A 39 1.57 9.15 -11.01
N PRO A 40 2.38 8.91 -9.97
CA PRO A 40 3.79 9.30 -9.94
C PRO A 40 4.57 8.66 -11.09
N LEU A 41 5.38 9.48 -11.76
CA LEU A 41 6.20 9.07 -12.89
C LEU A 41 7.55 8.53 -12.39
N ASP A 42 7.56 7.30 -11.88
CA ASP A 42 8.79 6.61 -11.48
C ASP A 42 9.47 5.91 -12.68
N GLN A 43 10.66 5.33 -12.45
CA GLN A 43 11.41 4.63 -13.51
C GLN A 43 10.59 3.51 -14.15
N ARG A 44 9.79 2.78 -13.37
CA ARG A 44 8.97 1.67 -13.88
C ARG A 44 7.85 2.16 -14.80
N ALA A 45 7.24 3.30 -14.47
CA ALA A 45 6.27 3.95 -15.34
C ALA A 45 6.90 4.41 -16.66
N LEU A 46 8.13 4.93 -16.63
CA LEU A 46 8.88 5.31 -17.84
C LEU A 46 9.23 4.09 -18.70
N ASP A 47 9.73 3.02 -18.07
CA ASP A 47 10.04 1.76 -18.76
C ASP A 47 8.77 1.15 -19.39
N PHE A 48 7.62 1.19 -18.70
CA PHE A 48 6.33 0.77 -19.24
C PHE A 48 5.92 1.55 -20.49
N VAL A 49 6.10 2.89 -20.51
CA VAL A 49 5.82 3.70 -21.69
C VAL A 49 6.71 3.29 -22.86
N LEU A 50 8.01 3.08 -22.62
CA LEU A 50 8.96 2.65 -23.64
C LEU A 50 8.65 1.25 -24.20
N GLU A 51 8.34 0.29 -23.33
CA GLU A 51 7.92 -1.06 -23.72
C GLU A 51 6.61 -1.03 -24.52
N ALA A 52 5.63 -0.23 -24.07
CA ALA A 52 4.36 -0.08 -24.77
C ALA A 52 4.53 0.51 -26.19
N ILE A 53 5.43 1.49 -26.36
CA ILE A 53 5.78 2.05 -27.68
C ILE A 53 6.56 1.04 -28.53
N GLY A 54 7.51 0.29 -27.93
CA GLY A 54 8.40 -0.62 -28.66
C GLY A 54 7.76 -1.95 -29.09
N ASP A 55 6.88 -2.51 -28.25
CA ASP A 55 6.34 -3.87 -28.42
C ASP A 55 5.02 -3.92 -29.20
N ASN A 56 4.44 -2.77 -29.54
CA ASN A 56 3.13 -2.69 -30.19
C ASN A 56 3.24 -1.92 -31.49
N ASP A 57 2.94 -2.58 -32.61
CA ASP A 57 2.72 -1.88 -33.87
C ASP A 57 1.43 -1.06 -33.78
N ALA A 58 1.49 0.21 -34.18
CA ALA A 58 0.42 1.17 -34.03
C ALA A 58 0.40 2.15 -35.21
N HIS A 59 -0.79 2.61 -35.59
CA HIS A 59 -0.94 3.74 -36.50
C HIS A 59 -0.57 5.06 -35.81
N ALA A 60 -0.84 5.13 -34.50
CA ALA A 60 -0.47 6.22 -33.63
C ALA A 60 -0.49 5.75 -32.16
N TYR A 61 0.39 6.30 -31.34
CA TYR A 61 0.39 6.13 -29.89
C TYR A 61 -0.24 7.36 -29.25
N ILE A 62 -1.11 7.16 -28.26
CA ILE A 62 -1.68 8.24 -27.44
C ILE A 62 -1.23 8.00 -26.00
N LEU A 63 -0.40 8.89 -25.47
CA LEU A 63 -0.05 8.97 -24.05
C LEU A 63 -1.17 9.71 -23.34
N LYS A 64 -2.03 8.98 -22.62
CA LYS A 64 -3.07 9.56 -21.77
C LYS A 64 -2.44 9.90 -20.41
N ILE A 65 -2.21 11.18 -20.15
CA ILE A 65 -1.43 11.67 -19.02
C ILE A 65 -2.35 12.23 -17.94
N ASP A 66 -2.18 11.72 -16.73
CA ASP A 66 -2.70 12.27 -15.48
C ASP A 66 -1.68 11.96 -14.37
N SER A 67 -0.66 12.80 -14.28
CA SER A 67 0.51 12.54 -13.46
C SER A 67 1.02 13.80 -12.76
N PRO A 68 1.10 13.76 -11.41
CA PRO A 68 1.65 14.84 -10.62
C PRO A 68 3.19 14.83 -10.58
N GLY A 69 3.86 14.07 -11.47
CA GLY A 69 5.30 14.18 -11.78
C GLY A 69 6.29 13.94 -10.64
N VAL A 70 6.96 12.79 -10.61
CA VAL A 70 8.05 12.53 -9.65
C VAL A 70 9.20 11.79 -10.35
N SER A 71 9.77 12.36 -11.41
CA SER A 71 10.94 11.77 -12.08
C SER A 71 12.17 12.67 -11.98
N SER A 72 13.33 12.05 -11.79
CA SER A 72 14.62 12.69 -12.02
C SER A 72 14.84 12.94 -13.52
N ALA A 73 15.42 14.09 -13.87
CA ALA A 73 15.65 14.51 -15.26
C ALA A 73 16.53 13.53 -16.08
N ASP A 74 17.38 12.73 -15.41
CA ASP A 74 18.25 11.71 -16.03
C ASP A 74 17.47 10.64 -16.83
N ASP A 75 16.26 10.29 -16.38
CA ASP A 75 15.48 9.20 -16.99
C ASP A 75 14.63 9.67 -18.17
N LEU A 76 14.32 10.97 -18.24
CA LEU A 76 13.48 11.53 -19.29
C LEU A 76 14.19 11.58 -20.64
N ALA A 77 15.52 11.81 -20.66
CA ALA A 77 16.29 11.81 -21.91
C ALA A 77 16.19 10.48 -22.68
N ARG A 78 16.14 9.35 -21.97
CA ARG A 78 15.93 8.02 -22.57
C ARG A 78 14.54 7.91 -23.17
N VAL A 79 13.52 8.44 -22.49
CA VAL A 79 12.15 8.42 -22.99
C VAL A 79 11.98 9.35 -24.20
N TYR A 80 12.61 10.52 -24.21
CA TYR A 80 12.60 11.41 -25.37
C TYR A 80 13.18 10.72 -26.61
N GLN A 81 14.30 10.00 -26.46
CA GLN A 81 14.88 9.22 -27.54
C GLN A 81 13.94 8.07 -27.98
N GLY A 82 13.27 7.41 -27.04
CA GLY A 82 12.27 6.39 -27.35
C GLY A 82 11.08 6.94 -28.15
N ILE A 83 10.55 8.10 -27.74
CA ILE A 83 9.47 8.80 -28.46
C ILE A 83 9.94 9.21 -29.87
N ALA A 84 11.13 9.80 -29.97
CA ALA A 84 11.69 10.26 -31.25
C ALA A 84 11.97 9.10 -32.22
N SER A 85 12.30 7.91 -31.71
CA SER A 85 12.56 6.71 -32.51
C SER A 85 11.35 5.78 -32.68
N ALA A 86 10.17 6.17 -32.17
CA ALA A 86 8.94 5.40 -32.31
C ALA A 86 8.59 5.18 -33.80
N ARG A 87 7.97 4.04 -34.11
CA ARG A 87 7.60 3.68 -35.50
C ARG A 87 6.43 4.48 -36.06
N ALA A 88 5.65 5.10 -35.18
CA ALA A 88 4.47 5.89 -35.52
C ALA A 88 4.39 7.17 -34.66
N PRO A 89 3.57 8.17 -35.06
CA PRO A 89 3.35 9.39 -34.29
C PRO A 89 2.92 9.11 -32.86
N VAL A 90 3.48 9.86 -31.92
CA VAL A 90 3.16 9.83 -30.49
C VAL A 90 2.42 11.13 -30.16
N ILE A 91 1.21 11.00 -29.64
CA ILE A 91 0.35 12.11 -29.23
C ILE A 91 0.31 12.11 -27.71
N SER A 92 0.52 13.26 -27.07
CA SER A 92 0.23 13.43 -25.65
C SER A 92 -1.16 14.01 -25.48
N TRP A 93 -1.92 13.46 -24.53
CA TRP A 93 -3.21 13.98 -24.13
C TRP A 93 -3.29 14.06 -22.62
N ILE A 94 -3.30 15.28 -22.08
CA ILE A 94 -3.45 15.52 -20.65
C ILE A 94 -4.95 15.54 -20.35
N GLY A 95 -5.48 14.49 -19.74
CA GLY A 95 -6.92 14.34 -19.61
C GLY A 95 -7.38 12.98 -19.07
N PRO A 96 -8.68 12.88 -18.72
CA PRO A 96 -9.71 13.92 -18.80
C PRO A 96 -9.61 14.95 -17.66
N ASP A 97 -10.31 16.08 -17.77
CA ASP A 97 -10.48 17.04 -16.66
C ASP A 97 -10.92 16.33 -15.35
N PRO A 98 -10.31 16.62 -14.19
CA PRO A 98 -9.26 17.60 -13.90
C PRO A 98 -7.83 17.01 -13.87
N ALA A 99 -7.40 16.34 -14.95
CA ALA A 99 -6.06 15.75 -15.04
C ALA A 99 -4.94 16.78 -14.95
N VAL A 100 -3.79 16.34 -14.48
CA VAL A 100 -2.59 17.18 -14.33
C VAL A 100 -1.40 16.59 -15.06
N ALA A 101 -0.50 17.45 -15.53
CA ALA A 101 0.83 17.08 -16.00
C ALA A 101 1.87 17.98 -15.34
N PHE A 102 2.50 17.47 -14.29
CA PHE A 102 3.48 18.23 -13.52
C PHE A 102 4.89 17.72 -13.72
N GLY A 103 5.89 18.61 -13.62
CA GLY A 103 7.31 18.30 -13.70
C GLY A 103 7.66 17.34 -14.84
N GLY A 104 8.17 16.16 -14.51
CA GLY A 104 8.53 15.14 -15.51
C GLY A 104 7.40 14.71 -16.46
N ALA A 105 6.15 14.73 -16.01
CA ALA A 105 5.01 14.42 -16.86
C ALA A 105 4.73 15.53 -17.88
N ALA A 106 4.93 16.79 -17.50
CA ALA A 106 4.84 17.93 -18.42
C ALA A 106 5.92 17.84 -19.51
N TYR A 107 7.15 17.50 -19.13
CA TYR A 107 8.25 17.35 -20.09
C TYR A 107 8.11 16.11 -20.97
N LEU A 108 7.56 15.01 -20.43
CA LEU A 108 7.16 13.85 -21.23
C LEU A 108 6.11 14.24 -22.27
N ALA A 109 5.09 15.00 -21.87
CA ALA A 109 4.04 15.49 -22.77
C ALA A 109 4.60 16.39 -23.87
N ASN A 110 5.54 17.29 -23.54
CA ASN A 110 6.19 18.24 -24.46
C ASN A 110 6.90 17.57 -25.65
N HIS A 111 7.44 16.36 -25.47
CA HIS A 111 8.18 15.67 -26.52
C HIS A 111 7.31 14.90 -27.53
N ALA A 112 5.99 14.84 -27.31
CA ALA A 112 5.05 14.24 -28.26
C ALA A 112 4.97 15.05 -29.58
N ASP A 113 4.58 14.40 -30.68
CA ASP A 113 4.43 15.05 -31.99
C ASP A 113 3.17 15.89 -32.10
N VAL A 114 2.16 15.57 -31.31
CA VAL A 114 0.96 16.37 -31.15
C VAL A 114 0.67 16.45 -29.67
N ARG A 115 0.55 17.67 -29.14
CA ARG A 115 0.30 17.90 -27.71
C ARG A 115 -1.11 18.42 -27.50
N SER A 116 -1.93 17.63 -26.84
CA SER A 116 -3.31 17.97 -26.55
C SER A 116 -3.58 17.92 -25.05
N ALA A 117 -4.56 18.70 -24.60
CA ALA A 117 -5.07 18.63 -23.23
C ALA A 117 -6.59 18.83 -23.21
N ALA A 118 -7.25 18.24 -22.22
CA ALA A 118 -8.64 18.57 -21.93
C ALA A 118 -8.73 19.99 -21.35
N PRO A 119 -9.72 20.82 -21.73
CA PRO A 119 -9.97 22.07 -21.05
C PRO A 119 -10.22 21.82 -19.56
N GLY A 120 -9.56 22.57 -18.69
CA GLY A 120 -9.55 22.37 -17.22
C GLY A 120 -8.34 21.57 -16.71
N ALA A 121 -7.61 20.87 -17.57
CA ALA A 121 -6.37 20.21 -17.18
C ALA A 121 -5.29 21.22 -16.77
N GLU A 122 -4.38 20.82 -15.87
CA GLU A 122 -3.30 21.69 -15.38
C GLU A 122 -1.92 21.24 -15.83
N VAL A 123 -1.07 22.19 -16.19
CA VAL A 123 0.35 21.99 -16.51
C VAL A 123 1.19 22.92 -15.66
N GLY A 124 2.27 22.43 -15.04
CA GLY A 124 3.12 23.27 -14.21
C GLY A 124 4.04 22.50 -13.28
N TYR A 125 4.48 23.15 -12.20
CA TYR A 125 5.47 22.61 -11.25
C TYR A 125 6.68 21.99 -11.96
N LEU A 126 7.32 22.76 -12.84
CA LEU A 126 8.38 22.26 -13.72
C LEU A 126 9.72 22.02 -13.02
N GLU A 127 9.90 22.52 -11.79
CA GLU A 127 11.04 22.21 -10.94
C GLU A 127 11.12 20.69 -10.66
N PRO A 128 12.24 20.01 -10.96
CA PRO A 128 12.37 18.60 -10.62
C PRO A 128 12.45 18.46 -9.10
N ALA A 129 11.58 17.64 -8.52
CA ALA A 129 11.68 17.29 -7.10
C ALA A 129 13.03 16.58 -6.76
N VAL A 130 13.74 16.05 -7.76
CA VAL A 130 15.06 15.43 -7.64
C VAL A 130 15.92 15.74 -8.89
N VAL A 131 16.67 16.84 -8.87
CA VAL A 131 17.83 16.97 -9.78
C VAL A 131 18.97 16.15 -9.17
N ARG A 132 19.22 14.95 -9.72
CA ARG A 132 20.48 14.25 -9.43
C ARG A 132 21.61 15.05 -10.07
N SER A 133 22.67 15.34 -9.32
CA SER A 133 23.80 16.12 -9.81
C SER A 133 24.37 15.50 -11.08
N GLY A 134 24.29 16.22 -12.21
CA GLY A 134 24.78 15.75 -13.52
C GLY A 134 23.70 15.53 -14.59
N ALA A 135 22.42 15.67 -14.24
CA ALA A 135 21.34 15.49 -15.21
C ALA A 135 21.31 16.56 -16.31
N SER A 136 21.02 16.13 -17.54
CA SER A 136 20.73 17.04 -18.64
C SER A 136 19.47 17.85 -18.30
N SER A 137 19.55 19.17 -18.41
CA SER A 137 18.38 20.04 -18.31
C SER A 137 17.31 19.59 -19.29
N PRO A 138 16.02 19.63 -18.89
CA PRO A 138 14.93 19.51 -19.84
C PRO A 138 15.12 20.45 -21.03
N SER A 139 14.66 20.02 -22.20
CA SER A 139 14.82 20.77 -23.45
C SER A 139 13.51 20.83 -24.20
N ALA A 140 13.35 21.85 -25.04
CA ALA A 140 12.30 21.86 -26.04
C ALA A 140 12.44 20.65 -26.98
N ARG A 141 11.32 20.13 -27.48
CA ARG A 141 11.31 19.16 -28.57
C ARG A 141 12.05 19.74 -29.80
N PRO A 142 12.88 18.95 -30.50
CA PRO A 142 13.51 19.40 -31.74
C PRO A 142 12.49 19.89 -32.77
N GLY A 143 12.69 21.11 -33.29
CA GLY A 143 11.79 21.75 -34.24
C GLY A 143 10.88 22.83 -33.64
N ASP A 144 10.74 22.87 -32.32
CA ASP A 144 9.97 23.92 -31.64
C ASP A 144 10.76 25.22 -31.45
N ASP A 145 10.04 26.32 -31.25
CA ASP A 145 10.61 27.60 -30.81
C ASP A 145 11.17 27.47 -29.39
N THR A 146 12.50 27.30 -29.31
CA THR A 146 13.22 27.14 -28.05
C THR A 146 13.08 28.36 -27.14
N GLU A 147 12.96 29.58 -27.68
CA GLU A 147 12.84 30.79 -26.89
C GLU A 147 11.44 30.93 -26.30
N ALA A 148 10.39 30.59 -27.07
CA ALA A 148 9.03 30.52 -26.56
C ALA A 148 8.88 29.44 -25.48
N PHE A 149 9.45 28.25 -25.71
CA PHE A 149 9.48 27.19 -24.71
C PHE A 149 10.15 27.65 -23.42
N ARG A 150 11.35 28.25 -23.48
CA ARG A 150 12.06 28.70 -22.28
C ARG A 150 11.32 29.78 -21.51
N ARG A 151 10.64 30.71 -22.20
CA ARG A 151 9.82 31.72 -21.52
C ARG A 151 8.69 31.09 -20.72
N THR A 152 8.01 30.10 -21.30
CA THR A 152 6.94 29.35 -20.63
C THR A 152 7.47 28.47 -19.52
N GLU A 153 8.60 27.80 -19.76
CA GLU A 153 9.30 26.99 -18.77
C GLU A 153 9.66 27.83 -17.54
N GLN A 154 10.29 28.99 -17.72
CA GLN A 154 10.63 29.92 -16.64
C GLN A 154 9.43 30.46 -15.88
N ALA A 155 8.30 30.70 -16.58
CA ALA A 155 7.06 31.09 -15.91
C ALA A 155 6.54 29.96 -15.01
N LEU A 156 6.62 28.71 -15.48
CA LEU A 156 6.15 27.52 -14.76
C LEU A 156 7.20 26.89 -13.82
N GLU A 157 8.41 27.44 -13.78
CA GLU A 157 9.55 26.92 -13.00
C GLU A 157 9.34 27.17 -11.51
N HIS A 158 8.76 28.31 -11.11
CA HIS A 158 8.47 28.55 -9.72
C HIS A 158 7.49 27.50 -9.18
N ALA A 159 7.91 26.79 -8.12
CA ALA A 159 7.22 25.66 -7.49
C ALA A 159 5.79 25.92 -6.99
N THR A 160 5.19 27.07 -7.28
CA THR A 160 3.81 27.44 -6.93
C THR A 160 2.92 27.71 -8.14
N GLU A 161 3.46 27.68 -9.36
CA GLU A 161 2.73 28.06 -10.56
C GLU A 161 2.25 26.84 -11.37
N THR A 162 0.97 26.88 -11.73
CA THR A 162 0.34 26.00 -12.71
C THR A 162 -0.47 26.86 -13.67
N VAL A 163 -0.67 26.36 -14.88
CA VAL A 163 -1.55 26.94 -15.88
C VAL A 163 -2.66 25.95 -16.17
N THR A 164 -3.89 26.38 -15.95
CA THR A 164 -5.09 25.66 -16.38
C THR A 164 -5.28 25.87 -17.88
N VAL A 165 -5.53 24.78 -18.60
CA VAL A 165 -5.81 24.81 -20.03
C VAL A 165 -7.24 25.31 -20.25
N GLU A 166 -7.42 26.57 -20.64
CA GLU A 166 -8.75 27.12 -20.97
C GLU A 166 -9.00 27.22 -22.48
N SER A 167 -7.98 27.60 -23.23
CA SER A 167 -8.00 27.78 -24.68
C SER A 167 -6.62 27.41 -25.21
N PRO A 168 -6.50 26.73 -26.36
CA PRO A 168 -5.25 26.12 -26.79
C PRO A 168 -4.10 27.12 -26.89
N VAL A 169 -2.87 26.59 -26.74
CA VAL A 169 -1.55 27.25 -26.72
C VAL A 169 -1.00 27.49 -25.31
N ILE A 170 -0.24 26.51 -24.83
CA ILE A 170 0.83 26.70 -23.84
C ILE A 170 2.12 26.41 -24.59
N ASP A 171 2.92 27.44 -24.90
CA ASP A 171 4.07 27.31 -25.81
C ASP A 171 5.00 26.15 -25.38
N GLY A 172 5.12 25.15 -26.25
CA GLY A 172 5.89 23.93 -26.01
C GLY A 172 5.15 22.83 -25.24
N PHE A 173 4.09 23.11 -24.48
CA PHE A 173 3.43 22.08 -23.67
C PHE A 173 2.08 21.61 -24.23
N VAL A 174 1.29 22.50 -24.83
CA VAL A 174 -0.05 22.18 -25.34
C VAL A 174 -0.31 22.94 -26.64
N ASP A 175 -0.50 22.21 -27.74
CA ASP A 175 -0.80 22.78 -29.06
C ASP A 175 -2.31 22.95 -29.28
N ARG A 176 -3.10 22.07 -28.68
CA ARG A 176 -4.54 21.96 -28.94
C ARG A 176 -5.32 21.52 -27.71
N ALA A 177 -6.62 21.81 -27.71
CA ALA A 177 -7.52 21.45 -26.63
C ALA A 177 -8.56 20.44 -27.13
N ASP A 178 -8.59 19.24 -26.54
CA ASP A 178 -9.52 18.16 -26.86
C ASP A 178 -10.18 17.65 -25.56
N PRO A 179 -11.48 17.93 -25.32
CA PRO A 179 -12.16 17.62 -24.06
C PRO A 179 -12.21 16.15 -23.65
N ALA A 180 -12.19 15.25 -24.62
CA ALA A 180 -12.29 13.81 -24.39
C ALA A 180 -11.42 13.05 -25.37
N LEU A 181 -10.92 11.89 -24.94
CA LEU A 181 -10.12 10.99 -25.77
C LEU A 181 -10.81 10.64 -27.10
N GLY A 182 -12.13 10.44 -27.08
CA GLY A 182 -12.90 10.18 -28.30
C GLY A 182 -12.91 11.38 -29.27
N GLN A 183 -12.97 12.60 -28.74
CA GLN A 183 -12.91 13.82 -29.56
C GLN A 183 -11.50 14.05 -30.10
N LEU A 184 -10.46 13.77 -29.31
CA LEU A 184 -9.08 13.78 -29.78
C LEU A 184 -8.88 12.80 -30.95
N ILE A 185 -9.34 11.56 -30.81
CA ILE A 185 -9.22 10.56 -31.89
C ILE A 185 -9.89 11.06 -33.17
N VAL A 186 -11.02 11.77 -33.07
CA VAL A 186 -11.69 12.37 -34.22
C VAL A 186 -10.94 13.58 -34.78
N SER A 187 -10.42 14.46 -33.92
CA SER A 187 -9.74 15.70 -34.32
C SER A 187 -8.34 15.49 -34.89
N LEU A 188 -7.75 14.32 -34.65
CA LEU A 188 -6.50 13.86 -35.26
C LEU A 188 -6.67 13.40 -36.71
N ASP A 189 -7.88 13.11 -37.17
CA ASP A 189 -8.09 12.57 -38.51
C ASP A 189 -7.71 13.58 -39.60
N GLY A 190 -6.91 13.15 -40.57
CA GLY A 190 -6.37 13.98 -41.64
C GLY A 190 -5.18 14.86 -41.24
N LEU A 191 -4.74 14.84 -39.98
CA LEU A 191 -3.57 15.60 -39.54
C LEU A 191 -2.29 15.03 -40.16
N VAL A 192 -1.44 15.90 -40.66
CA VAL A 192 -0.10 15.55 -41.17
C VAL A 192 0.92 15.87 -40.08
N VAL A 193 1.70 14.87 -39.69
CA VAL A 193 2.73 14.95 -38.65
C VAL A 193 4.08 14.69 -39.29
N ASP A 194 4.95 15.70 -39.25
CA ASP A 194 6.32 15.60 -39.73
C ASP A 194 7.26 15.22 -38.58
N ARG A 195 8.04 14.15 -38.76
CA ARG A 195 9.06 13.69 -37.81
C ARG A 195 10.37 13.45 -38.56
N GLY A 196 11.29 14.40 -38.44
CA GLY A 196 12.54 14.37 -39.21
C GLY A 196 12.24 14.40 -40.70
N ASP A 197 12.72 13.38 -41.43
CA ASP A 197 12.49 13.25 -42.88
C ASP A 197 11.23 12.43 -43.23
N GLN A 198 10.43 12.03 -42.24
CA GLN A 198 9.22 11.23 -42.43
C GLN A 198 7.96 12.05 -42.19
N THR A 199 6.98 11.90 -43.07
CA THR A 199 5.66 12.53 -42.96
C THR A 199 4.60 11.46 -42.77
N PHE A 200 3.83 11.58 -41.69
CA PHE A 200 2.74 10.66 -41.33
C PHE A 200 1.40 11.37 -41.52
N THR A 201 0.47 10.75 -42.24
CA THR A 201 -0.92 11.22 -42.29
C THR A 201 -1.77 10.37 -41.35
N LEU A 202 -2.38 11.01 -40.36
CA LEU A 202 -3.23 10.34 -39.38
C LEU A 202 -4.58 10.01 -40.01
N SER A 203 -4.97 8.73 -39.96
CA SER A 203 -6.31 8.26 -40.33
C SER A 203 -6.89 7.56 -39.11
N THR A 204 -7.71 8.28 -38.37
CA THR A 204 -8.16 7.90 -37.03
C THR A 204 -9.68 7.88 -36.91
N ALA A 205 -10.41 8.56 -37.80
CA ALA A 205 -11.87 8.59 -37.80
C ALA A 205 -12.47 8.34 -39.17
N THR A 206 -13.72 7.89 -39.18
CA THR A 206 -14.53 7.74 -40.38
C THR A 206 -15.98 8.04 -40.06
N THR A 207 -16.72 8.51 -41.05
CA THR A 207 -18.16 8.78 -40.90
C THR A 207 -18.94 7.53 -41.31
N ARG A 208 -19.75 6.99 -40.39
CA ARG A 208 -20.63 5.86 -40.64
C ARG A 208 -22.09 6.31 -40.53
N SER A 209 -22.87 6.04 -41.57
CA SER A 209 -24.33 6.23 -41.51
C SER A 209 -24.96 5.02 -40.84
N ILE A 210 -25.70 5.25 -39.75
CA ILE A 210 -26.49 4.25 -39.04
C ILE A 210 -27.94 4.71 -39.09
N GLY A 211 -28.73 4.14 -40.01
CA GLY A 211 -30.07 4.66 -40.32
C GLY A 211 -30.00 6.02 -41.02
N ASP A 212 -30.76 7.00 -40.53
CA ASP A 212 -30.75 8.38 -41.05
C ASP A 212 -29.70 9.29 -40.37
N GLU A 213 -28.96 8.79 -39.38
CA GLU A 213 -27.96 9.55 -38.65
C GLU A 213 -26.53 9.24 -39.13
N THR A 214 -25.72 10.29 -39.30
CA THR A 214 -24.29 10.19 -39.56
C THR A 214 -23.51 10.27 -38.25
N VAL A 215 -22.85 9.18 -37.87
CA VAL A 215 -22.04 9.09 -36.66
C VAL A 215 -20.56 9.01 -37.04
N VAL A 216 -19.74 9.84 -36.43
CA VAL A 216 -18.28 9.75 -36.58
C VAL A 216 -17.75 8.72 -35.58
N VAL A 217 -17.02 7.73 -36.08
CA VAL A 217 -16.44 6.64 -35.29
C VAL A 217 -14.96 6.50 -35.59
N ALA A 218 -14.21 5.86 -34.69
CA ALA A 218 -12.81 5.54 -34.96
C ALA A 218 -12.72 4.63 -36.19
N SER A 219 -11.84 4.98 -37.14
CA SER A 219 -11.61 4.17 -38.35
C SER A 219 -10.77 2.93 -38.08
N ARG A 220 -10.09 2.89 -36.93
CA ARG A 220 -9.12 1.85 -36.52
C ARG A 220 -9.46 1.32 -35.13
N PRO A 221 -9.07 0.07 -34.81
CA PRO A 221 -9.25 -0.46 -33.45
C PRO A 221 -8.44 0.36 -32.44
N VAL A 222 -9.05 0.69 -31.31
CA VAL A 222 -8.40 1.39 -30.20
C VAL A 222 -7.97 0.36 -29.15
N LYS A 223 -6.67 0.20 -28.94
CA LYS A 223 -6.08 -0.75 -27.99
C LYS A 223 -5.61 0.00 -26.76
N PHE A 224 -6.20 -0.28 -25.60
CA PHE A 224 -5.74 0.25 -24.32
C PHE A 224 -4.68 -0.68 -23.73
N ILE A 225 -3.50 -0.13 -23.46
CA ILE A 225 -2.42 -0.82 -22.74
C ILE A 225 -2.44 -0.34 -21.30
N LYS A 226 -2.50 -1.29 -20.38
CA LYS A 226 -2.48 -1.06 -18.94
C LYS A 226 -1.30 -1.79 -18.33
N ASP A 227 -0.85 -1.25 -17.21
CA ASP A 227 0.11 -1.86 -16.30
C ASP A 227 -0.26 -3.30 -15.92
N SER A 228 0.77 -4.09 -15.58
CA SER A 228 0.53 -5.40 -14.97
C SER A 228 -0.07 -5.25 -13.57
N LEU A 229 -0.72 -6.32 -13.06
CA LEU A 229 -1.30 -6.32 -11.71
C LEU A 229 -0.25 -6.06 -10.61
N LEU A 230 0.98 -6.52 -10.83
CA LEU A 230 2.08 -6.27 -9.90
C LEU A 230 2.46 -4.79 -9.89
N ASP A 231 2.53 -4.16 -11.05
CA ASP A 231 2.85 -2.73 -11.19
C ASP A 231 1.75 -1.89 -10.56
N GLN A 232 0.49 -2.27 -10.78
CA GLN A 232 -0.65 -1.60 -10.16
C GLN A 232 -0.59 -1.69 -8.63
N PHE A 233 -0.19 -2.83 -8.07
CA PHE A 233 0.00 -3.00 -6.63
C PHE A 233 1.18 -2.17 -6.10
N LEU A 234 2.32 -2.16 -6.79
CA LEU A 234 3.50 -1.37 -6.40
C LEU A 234 3.24 0.14 -6.53
N ARG A 235 2.52 0.57 -7.56
CA ARG A 235 2.11 1.96 -7.80
C ARG A 235 1.26 2.53 -6.67
N LEU A 236 0.57 1.67 -5.91
CA LEU A 236 -0.09 2.09 -4.68
C LEU A 236 0.91 2.66 -3.67
N GLY A 237 2.11 2.09 -3.59
CA GLY A 237 3.23 2.60 -2.80
C GLY A 237 3.84 3.89 -3.34
N SER A 238 3.68 4.21 -4.62
CA SER A 238 4.17 5.50 -5.16
C SER A 238 3.32 6.68 -4.68
N ARG A 239 2.12 6.48 -4.11
CA ARG A 239 1.33 7.58 -3.54
C ARG A 239 1.80 7.90 -2.11
N PRO A 240 2.21 9.14 -1.79
CA PRO A 240 2.78 9.52 -0.50
C PRO A 240 1.91 9.09 0.69
N GLU A 241 0.61 9.34 0.62
CA GLU A 241 -0.32 8.99 1.69
C GLU A 241 -0.52 7.48 1.86
N ALA A 242 -0.48 6.72 0.77
CA ALA A 242 -0.60 5.28 0.81
C ALA A 242 0.70 4.64 1.32
N ALA A 243 1.86 5.10 0.87
CA ALA A 243 3.17 4.73 1.40
C ALA A 243 3.25 4.96 2.91
N PHE A 244 2.82 6.14 3.39
CA PHE A 244 2.75 6.46 4.80
C PHE A 244 1.82 5.52 5.56
N LEU A 245 0.60 5.27 5.03
CA LEU A 245 -0.36 4.35 5.64
C LEU A 245 0.23 2.94 5.78
N PHE A 246 0.81 2.41 4.70
CA PHE A 246 1.44 1.09 4.71
C PHE A 246 2.64 1.03 5.66
N LEU A 247 3.46 2.08 5.73
CA LEU A 247 4.56 2.17 6.68
C LEU A 247 4.06 2.11 8.12
N VAL A 248 3.06 2.93 8.46
CA VAL A 248 2.46 2.97 9.79
C VAL A 248 1.84 1.62 10.15
N PHE A 249 1.13 0.97 9.23
CA PHE A 249 0.54 -0.35 9.45
C PHE A 249 1.59 -1.43 9.62
N ALA A 250 2.62 -1.46 8.76
CA ALA A 250 3.72 -2.41 8.85
C ALA A 250 4.43 -2.30 10.21
N LEU A 251 4.78 -1.09 10.63
CA LEU A 251 5.45 -0.86 11.91
C LEU A 251 4.53 -1.19 13.10
N THR A 252 3.24 -0.85 13.02
CA THR A 252 2.27 -1.13 14.08
C THR A 252 2.06 -2.64 14.28
N PHE A 253 1.90 -3.40 13.19
CA PHE A 253 1.74 -4.85 13.26
C PHE A 253 3.03 -5.56 13.68
N ALA A 254 4.20 -5.05 13.26
CA ALA A 254 5.48 -5.54 13.74
C ALA A 254 5.57 -5.37 15.27
N VAL A 255 5.27 -4.19 15.80
CA VAL A 255 5.22 -3.94 17.26
C VAL A 255 4.26 -4.92 17.94
N PHE A 256 3.05 -5.09 17.41
CA PHE A 256 2.06 -5.99 18.02
C PHE A 256 2.55 -7.44 18.12
N GLU A 257 3.21 -7.97 17.09
CA GLU A 257 3.77 -9.33 17.12
C GLU A 257 4.80 -9.48 18.26
N PHE A 258 5.68 -8.49 18.46
CA PHE A 258 6.65 -8.51 19.56
C PHE A 258 6.01 -8.57 20.95
N TYR A 259 4.83 -7.97 21.13
CA TYR A 259 4.13 -7.99 22.43
C TYR A 259 3.29 -9.25 22.65
N THR A 260 2.78 -9.86 21.58
CA THR A 260 1.77 -10.92 21.70
C THR A 260 2.30 -12.35 21.70
N ALA A 261 3.60 -12.59 21.53
CA ALA A 261 4.15 -13.96 21.43
C ALA A 261 3.28 -14.86 20.52
N GLY A 262 2.87 -14.28 19.39
CA GLY A 262 1.91 -14.87 18.47
C GLY A 262 2.55 -15.95 17.59
N ALA A 263 1.72 -16.58 16.76
CA ALA A 263 2.14 -17.58 15.78
C ALA A 263 2.88 -16.97 14.56
N GLY A 264 3.25 -15.68 14.58
CA GLY A 264 3.88 -14.98 13.46
C GLY A 264 2.91 -14.40 12.42
N MET A 265 1.59 -14.51 12.62
CA MET A 265 0.60 -14.07 11.63
C MET A 265 0.68 -12.57 11.37
N MET A 266 0.95 -11.76 12.40
CA MET A 266 1.02 -10.30 12.25
C MET A 266 2.36 -9.87 11.68
N ALA A 267 3.42 -10.64 11.88
CA ALA A 267 4.67 -10.45 11.13
C ALA A 267 4.48 -10.66 9.62
N VAL A 268 3.66 -11.62 9.19
CA VAL A 268 3.35 -11.82 7.76
C VAL A 268 2.61 -10.61 7.20
N VAL A 269 1.57 -10.13 7.89
CA VAL A 269 0.82 -8.93 7.47
C VAL A 269 1.72 -7.70 7.47
N ALA A 270 2.58 -7.52 8.48
CA ALA A 270 3.56 -6.45 8.53
C ALA A 270 4.52 -6.50 7.34
N SER A 271 5.01 -7.68 7.00
CA SER A 271 5.94 -7.89 5.88
C SER A 271 5.29 -7.57 4.53
N LEU A 272 4.03 -7.99 4.33
CA LEU A 272 3.27 -7.67 3.12
C LEU A 272 2.98 -6.17 2.99
N ALA A 273 2.65 -5.50 4.10
CA ALA A 273 2.47 -4.04 4.12
C ALA A 273 3.80 -3.29 3.91
N LEU A 274 4.93 -3.87 4.32
CA LEU A 274 6.24 -3.24 4.16
C LEU A 274 6.68 -3.17 2.69
N ILE A 275 6.19 -4.06 1.82
CA ILE A 275 6.54 -4.06 0.38
C ILE A 275 6.14 -2.74 -0.31
N PRO A 276 4.85 -2.33 -0.34
CA PRO A 276 4.46 -1.05 -0.95
C PRO A 276 5.01 0.15 -0.18
N ALA A 277 5.15 0.07 1.14
CA ALA A 277 5.79 1.14 1.93
C ALA A 277 7.25 1.35 1.50
N GLY A 278 8.02 0.27 1.42
CA GLY A 278 9.42 0.29 1.01
C GLY A 278 9.61 0.75 -0.44
N TYR A 279 8.71 0.33 -1.34
CA TYR A 279 8.69 0.85 -2.71
C TYR A 279 8.49 2.37 -2.72
N GLY A 280 7.50 2.87 -1.98
CA GLY A 280 7.26 4.31 -1.84
C GLY A 280 8.46 5.07 -1.26
N LEU A 281 9.10 4.53 -0.22
CA LEU A 281 10.31 5.14 0.37
C LEU A 281 11.49 5.19 -0.61
N ALA A 282 11.57 4.25 -1.56
CA ALA A 282 12.64 4.17 -2.54
C ALA A 282 12.40 5.07 -3.77
N THR A 283 11.13 5.25 -4.16
CA THR A 283 10.77 6.01 -5.37
C THR A 283 10.43 7.47 -5.09
N LEU A 284 9.83 7.77 -3.94
CA LEU A 284 9.45 9.13 -3.58
C LEU A 284 10.65 9.93 -3.05
N PRO A 285 10.70 11.25 -3.31
CA PRO A 285 11.67 12.14 -2.68
C PRO A 285 11.25 12.37 -1.23
N MET A 286 11.70 11.44 -0.39
CA MET A 286 11.38 11.40 1.03
C MET A 286 12.08 12.52 1.78
N TRP A 287 11.33 13.20 2.65
CA TRP A 287 11.93 14.04 3.67
C TRP A 287 12.26 13.14 4.88
N TRP A 288 13.47 12.58 4.92
CA TRP A 288 13.89 11.61 5.95
C TRP A 288 13.59 11.99 7.41
N PRO A 289 13.63 13.27 7.83
CA PRO A 289 13.17 13.66 9.17
C PRO A 289 11.71 13.27 9.47
N ALA A 290 10.82 13.24 8.47
CA ALA A 290 9.43 12.78 8.64
C ALA A 290 9.35 11.28 8.98
N VAL A 291 10.21 10.46 8.37
CA VAL A 291 10.31 9.02 8.71
C VAL A 291 10.78 8.87 10.16
N GLY A 292 11.77 9.66 10.58
CA GLY A 292 12.20 9.73 11.97
C GLY A 292 11.08 10.14 12.93
N LEU A 293 10.28 11.15 12.59
CA LEU A 293 9.11 11.57 13.35
C LEU A 293 8.04 10.47 13.42
N THR A 294 7.83 9.73 12.33
CA THR A 294 6.87 8.62 12.27
C THR A 294 7.27 7.49 13.22
N VAL A 295 8.53 7.06 13.15
CA VAL A 295 9.09 6.02 14.03
C VAL A 295 9.11 6.48 15.49
N GLY A 296 9.55 7.71 15.74
CA GLY A 296 9.56 8.31 17.08
C GLY A 296 8.15 8.46 17.67
N GLY A 297 7.19 8.86 16.84
CA GLY A 297 5.79 8.98 17.22
C GLY A 297 5.19 7.64 17.65
N LEU A 298 5.46 6.59 16.86
CA LEU A 298 5.05 5.22 17.21
C LEU A 298 5.71 4.75 18.51
N ALA A 299 7.00 5.02 18.71
CA ALA A 299 7.73 4.67 19.93
C ALA A 299 7.14 5.39 21.16
N PHE A 300 6.77 6.67 21.04
CA PHE A 300 6.10 7.41 22.12
C PHE A 300 4.71 6.84 22.44
N LEU A 301 3.92 6.45 21.42
CA LEU A 301 2.63 5.79 21.64
C LEU A 301 2.79 4.47 22.41
N VAL A 302 3.73 3.62 21.97
CA VAL A 302 4.03 2.35 22.64
C VAL A 302 4.47 2.60 24.08
N TRP A 303 5.39 3.54 24.30
CA TRP A 303 5.88 3.86 25.64
C TRP A 303 4.76 4.37 26.56
N GLY A 304 3.89 5.25 26.07
CA GLY A 304 2.74 5.74 26.84
C GLY A 304 1.76 4.61 27.21
N PHE A 305 1.34 3.82 26.23
CA PHE A 305 0.28 2.83 26.41
C PHE A 305 0.70 1.57 27.16
N VAL A 306 1.99 1.19 27.17
CA VAL A 306 2.49 0.12 28.05
C VAL A 306 2.20 0.42 29.52
N GLN A 307 2.14 1.70 29.90
CA GLN A 307 1.84 2.13 31.27
C GLN A 307 0.33 2.23 31.56
N ASN A 308 -0.53 1.83 30.62
CA ASN A 308 -1.99 1.94 30.70
C ASN A 308 -2.46 3.37 31.05
N ARG A 309 -1.75 4.39 30.56
CA ARG A 309 -2.06 5.81 30.76
C ARG A 309 -2.09 6.53 29.42
N ILE A 310 -3.08 7.41 29.26
CA ILE A 310 -3.09 8.42 28.19
C ILE A 310 -2.47 9.67 28.79
N ASP A 311 -1.16 9.83 28.64
CA ASP A 311 -0.39 10.96 29.14
C ASP A 311 0.12 11.84 27.99
N TRP A 312 0.98 12.80 28.31
CA TRP A 312 1.59 13.70 27.32
C TRP A 312 2.37 12.96 26.22
N ARG A 313 2.83 11.73 26.48
CA ARG A 313 3.57 10.92 25.49
C ARG A 313 2.63 10.41 24.40
N ALA A 314 1.41 10.02 24.76
CA ALA A 314 0.39 9.62 23.78
C ALA A 314 0.03 10.79 22.85
N TRP A 315 -0.12 12.00 23.41
CA TRP A 315 -0.33 13.22 22.64
C TRP A 315 0.86 13.56 21.75
N LEU A 316 2.08 13.55 22.28
CA LEU A 316 3.29 13.81 21.52
C LEU A 316 3.47 12.79 20.39
N GLY A 317 3.22 11.51 20.66
CA GLY A 317 3.30 10.43 19.68
C GLY A 317 2.29 10.58 18.55
N GLY A 318 1.04 10.92 18.87
CA GLY A 318 0.01 11.20 17.88
C GLY A 318 0.33 12.41 17.00
N VAL A 319 0.77 13.53 17.61
CA VAL A 319 1.20 14.72 16.85
C VAL A 319 2.41 14.41 15.97
N ALA A 320 3.40 13.68 16.49
CA ALA A 320 4.57 13.29 15.72
C ALA A 320 4.23 12.38 14.52
N LEU A 321 3.26 11.48 14.67
CA LEU A 321 2.75 10.66 13.55
C LEU A 321 2.06 11.50 12.49
N VAL A 322 1.16 12.40 12.88
CA VAL A 322 0.47 13.28 11.92
C VAL A 322 1.46 14.19 11.22
N MET A 323 2.40 14.79 11.95
CA MET A 323 3.46 15.62 11.37
C MET A 323 4.40 14.81 10.47
N GLY A 324 4.74 13.57 10.84
CA GLY A 324 5.51 12.65 10.01
C GLY A 324 4.81 12.33 8.69
N GLY A 325 3.49 12.15 8.70
CA GLY A 325 2.71 11.91 7.49
C GLY A 325 2.48 13.16 6.64
N VAL A 326 2.22 14.33 7.26
CA VAL A 326 2.06 15.59 6.51
C VAL A 326 3.38 16.04 5.89
N LEU A 327 4.49 15.82 6.58
CA LEU A 327 5.84 16.17 6.11
C LEU A 327 6.52 15.02 5.34
N PHE A 328 5.81 13.95 4.98
CA PHE A 328 6.39 12.69 4.51
C PHE A 328 7.29 12.85 3.28
N THR A 329 6.87 13.68 2.33
CA THR A 329 7.59 13.93 1.07
C THR A 329 8.06 15.38 0.93
N ALA A 330 9.14 15.56 0.17
CA ALA A 330 9.66 16.85 -0.26
C ALA A 330 8.97 17.40 -1.53
N THR A 331 8.01 16.66 -2.10
CA THR A 331 7.23 17.01 -3.32
C THR A 331 6.25 18.17 -3.14
N ARG A 332 6.32 18.96 -2.07
CA ARG A 332 5.31 20.01 -1.82
C ARG A 332 5.72 21.32 -2.52
N PRO A 333 4.75 22.07 -3.09
CA PRO A 333 3.31 21.84 -3.07
C PRO A 333 2.76 20.93 -4.19
N MET A 334 3.60 20.48 -5.13
CA MET A 334 3.24 19.70 -6.33
C MET A 334 2.43 18.43 -6.05
N TYR A 335 2.83 17.62 -5.06
CA TYR A 335 2.16 16.35 -4.73
C TYR A 335 2.17 16.08 -3.22
N PRO A 336 1.33 16.78 -2.43
CA PRO A 336 1.28 16.63 -0.99
C PRO A 336 0.54 15.33 -0.59
N PRO A 337 0.92 14.69 0.54
CA PRO A 337 0.15 13.58 1.08
C PRO A 337 -1.28 14.00 1.41
N ALA A 338 -2.26 13.18 1.03
CA ALA A 338 -3.66 13.44 1.38
C ALA A 338 -3.88 13.40 2.91
N LEU A 339 -4.23 14.54 3.50
CA LEU A 339 -4.37 14.72 4.95
C LEU A 339 -5.34 13.71 5.59
N TRP A 340 -6.44 13.39 4.93
CA TRP A 340 -7.44 12.46 5.47
C TRP A 340 -6.89 11.03 5.62
N MET A 341 -6.01 10.58 4.70
CA MET A 341 -5.34 9.28 4.80
C MET A 341 -4.26 9.29 5.88
N VAL A 342 -3.52 10.40 6.01
CA VAL A 342 -2.55 10.58 7.10
C VAL A 342 -3.25 10.49 8.46
N LEU A 343 -4.39 11.18 8.63
CA LEU A 343 -5.20 11.12 9.83
C LEU A 343 -5.77 9.72 10.06
N LEU A 344 -6.30 9.08 9.03
CA LEU A 344 -6.81 7.71 9.10
C LEU A 344 -5.74 6.74 9.60
N ALA A 345 -4.54 6.77 9.00
CA ALA A 345 -3.43 5.92 9.40
C ALA A 345 -2.99 6.19 10.85
N SER A 346 -2.83 7.47 11.21
CA SER A 346 -2.39 7.89 12.55
C SER A 346 -3.39 7.52 13.65
N VAL A 347 -4.67 7.80 13.43
CA VAL A 347 -5.75 7.48 14.39
C VAL A 347 -5.93 5.97 14.51
N THR A 348 -5.94 5.25 13.39
CA THR A 348 -6.09 3.78 13.40
C THR A 348 -4.93 3.13 14.16
N ALA A 349 -3.69 3.56 13.90
CA ALA A 349 -2.54 3.07 14.65
C ALA A 349 -2.62 3.41 16.14
N GLY A 350 -3.00 4.65 16.48
CA GLY A 350 -3.18 5.07 17.88
C GLY A 350 -4.21 4.24 18.62
N VAL A 351 -5.40 4.06 18.04
CA VAL A 351 -6.49 3.25 18.61
C VAL A 351 -6.09 1.78 18.71
N PHE A 352 -5.46 1.23 17.66
CA PHE A 352 -5.03 -0.16 17.63
C PHE A 352 -3.95 -0.44 18.70
N ILE A 353 -2.92 0.39 18.80
CA ILE A 353 -1.87 0.24 19.83
C ILE A 353 -2.49 0.40 21.21
N TRP A 354 -3.33 1.42 21.43
CA TRP A 354 -4.01 1.60 22.71
C TRP A 354 -4.82 0.36 23.11
N TYR A 355 -5.66 -0.16 22.24
CA TYR A 355 -6.49 -1.33 22.51
C TYR A 355 -5.65 -2.58 22.77
N THR A 356 -4.68 -2.85 21.91
CA THR A 356 -3.89 -4.08 21.97
C THR A 356 -2.93 -4.10 23.16
N LEU A 357 -2.15 -3.05 23.38
CA LEU A 357 -1.22 -3.00 24.52
C LEU A 357 -1.95 -3.01 25.85
N THR A 358 -3.07 -2.29 25.99
CA THR A 358 -3.83 -2.31 27.25
C THR A 358 -4.40 -3.69 27.54
N THR A 359 -4.86 -4.42 26.51
CA THR A 359 -5.35 -5.79 26.65
C THR A 359 -4.22 -6.76 27.02
N VAL A 360 -3.07 -6.69 26.35
CA VAL A 360 -1.91 -7.56 26.63
C VAL A 360 -1.34 -7.32 28.02
N VAL A 361 -1.18 -6.06 28.42
CA VAL A 361 -0.68 -5.69 29.75
C VAL A 361 -1.65 -6.15 30.83
N ARG A 362 -2.97 -5.92 30.66
CA ARG A 362 -3.99 -6.44 31.59
C ARG A 362 -3.98 -7.95 31.68
N GLY A 363 -3.77 -8.65 30.55
CA GLY A 363 -3.68 -10.11 30.52
C GLY A 363 -2.46 -10.65 31.28
N ARG A 364 -1.29 -9.99 31.18
CA ARG A 364 -0.06 -10.41 31.89
C ARG A 364 -0.11 -10.19 33.40
N PHE A 365 -0.87 -9.20 33.86
CA PHE A 365 -1.06 -8.92 35.29
C PHE A 365 -2.43 -9.36 35.83
N ALA A 366 -3.23 -10.04 35.00
CA ALA A 366 -4.42 -10.72 35.49
C ALA A 366 -3.95 -11.81 36.47
N THR A 367 -4.48 -11.77 37.69
CA THR A 367 -4.16 -12.77 38.73
C THR A 367 -4.34 -14.16 38.11
N PRO A 368 -3.28 -14.98 38.04
CA PRO A 368 -3.41 -16.34 37.54
C PRO A 368 -4.41 -17.06 38.44
N THR A 369 -5.58 -17.41 37.91
CA THR A 369 -6.48 -18.38 38.54
C THR A 369 -5.91 -19.79 38.34
N VAL A 370 -4.61 -19.95 38.61
CA VAL A 370 -3.97 -21.26 38.64
C VAL A 370 -4.58 -22.01 39.82
N GLY A 371 -5.47 -22.93 39.49
CA GLY A 371 -5.59 -24.19 40.19
C GLY A 371 -6.56 -24.28 41.36
N ARG A 372 -7.63 -23.48 41.49
CA ARG A 372 -8.66 -23.84 42.51
C ARG A 372 -9.27 -25.21 42.22
N GLU A 373 -9.54 -25.55 40.95
CA GLU A 373 -10.00 -26.90 40.61
C GLU A 373 -8.87 -27.94 40.59
N GLU A 374 -7.63 -27.51 40.31
CA GLU A 374 -6.46 -28.42 40.27
C GLU A 374 -6.07 -28.90 41.68
N LEU A 375 -6.37 -28.12 42.72
CA LEU A 375 -6.19 -28.53 44.12
C LEU A 375 -7.12 -29.67 44.56
N LEU A 376 -8.24 -29.90 43.86
CA LEU A 376 -9.17 -30.98 44.19
C LEU A 376 -8.52 -32.35 43.87
N GLY A 377 -8.63 -33.31 44.79
CA GLY A 377 -8.02 -34.64 44.68
C GLY A 377 -6.52 -34.70 45.01
N HIS A 378 -5.87 -33.56 45.32
CA HIS A 378 -4.49 -33.57 45.80
C HIS A 378 -4.43 -34.03 47.25
N ARG A 379 -3.39 -34.82 47.56
CA ARG A 379 -3.12 -35.30 48.92
C ARG A 379 -2.22 -34.32 49.65
N CYS A 380 -2.61 -33.97 50.87
CA CYS A 380 -1.83 -33.14 51.77
C CYS A 380 -1.69 -33.83 53.14
N VAL A 381 -0.77 -33.35 53.96
CA VAL A 381 -0.48 -33.94 55.27
C VAL A 381 -0.90 -32.99 56.37
N VAL A 382 -1.62 -33.49 57.37
CA VAL A 382 -2.03 -32.69 58.54
C VAL A 382 -0.79 -32.28 59.34
N VAL A 383 -0.64 -30.99 59.63
CA VAL A 383 0.46 -30.42 60.42
C VAL A 383 0.05 -30.23 61.88
N ASP A 384 -1.15 -29.69 62.07
CA ASP A 384 -1.78 -29.47 63.38
C ASP A 384 -3.09 -30.28 63.40
N ASP A 385 -3.42 -30.90 64.52
CA ASP A 385 -4.63 -31.72 64.68
C ASP A 385 -5.89 -31.01 64.14
N LEU A 386 -6.65 -31.71 63.29
CA LEU A 386 -7.86 -31.19 62.66
C LEU A 386 -9.09 -31.56 63.49
N ASP A 387 -9.67 -30.59 64.23
CA ASP A 387 -10.96 -30.71 64.93
C ASP A 387 -11.69 -29.36 65.07
N PRO A 388 -12.69 -29.06 64.22
CA PRO A 388 -12.79 -29.48 62.83
C PRO A 388 -11.83 -28.68 61.93
N ILE A 389 -11.23 -27.59 62.42
CA ILE A 389 -10.33 -26.72 61.64
C ILE A 389 -8.89 -26.90 62.11
N GLY A 390 -7.97 -27.10 61.17
CA GLY A 390 -6.54 -27.19 61.43
C GLY A 390 -5.72 -26.74 60.24
N VAL A 391 -4.45 -27.15 60.20
CA VAL A 391 -3.51 -26.77 59.15
C VAL A 391 -3.00 -28.01 58.44
N VAL A 392 -3.04 -28.00 57.11
CA VAL A 392 -2.48 -29.03 56.23
C VAL A 392 -1.32 -28.47 55.41
N MET A 393 -0.40 -29.33 55.01
CA MET A 393 0.75 -28.99 54.17
C MET A 393 0.60 -29.62 52.78
N LEU A 394 0.62 -28.78 51.76
CA LEU A 394 0.58 -29.16 50.35
C LEU A 394 1.79 -28.57 49.63
N ASP A 395 2.63 -29.42 49.03
CA ASP A 395 3.83 -29.03 48.25
C ASP A 395 4.68 -27.92 48.90
N THR A 396 4.86 -27.96 50.23
CA THR A 396 5.57 -26.98 51.10
C THR A 396 4.79 -25.75 51.58
N ALA A 397 3.56 -25.53 51.10
CA ALA A 397 2.69 -24.45 51.59
C ALA A 397 1.74 -24.92 52.71
N ARG A 398 1.55 -24.09 53.74
CA ARG A 398 0.58 -24.32 54.82
C ARG A 398 -0.78 -23.72 54.45
N TRP A 399 -1.82 -24.53 54.54
CA TRP A 399 -3.20 -24.15 54.23
C TRP A 399 -4.10 -24.44 55.42
N ARG A 400 -5.10 -23.59 55.65
CA ARG A 400 -6.18 -23.89 56.59
C ARG A 400 -7.12 -24.90 55.96
N ALA A 401 -7.44 -25.95 56.69
CA ALA A 401 -8.37 -26.98 56.24
C ALA A 401 -9.43 -27.27 57.31
N SER A 402 -10.60 -27.74 56.85
CA SER A 402 -11.67 -28.25 57.70
C SER A 402 -11.97 -29.69 57.33
N VAL A 403 -12.28 -30.48 58.34
CA VAL A 403 -12.87 -31.82 58.20
C VAL A 403 -14.34 -31.77 58.65
N ASP A 404 -15.13 -32.76 58.24
CA ASP A 404 -16.52 -32.89 58.67
C ASP A 404 -16.66 -33.00 60.20
N ARG A 405 -17.73 -32.40 60.73
CA ARG A 405 -17.98 -32.38 62.19
C ARG A 405 -18.10 -33.80 62.75
N GLY A 406 -17.29 -34.11 63.76
CA GLY A 406 -17.28 -35.41 64.44
C GLY A 406 -16.13 -36.33 64.00
N VAL A 407 -15.30 -35.90 63.04
CA VAL A 407 -14.05 -36.56 62.67
C VAL A 407 -12.88 -35.75 63.21
N VAL A 408 -11.96 -36.40 63.91
CA VAL A 408 -10.70 -35.81 64.37
C VAL A 408 -9.56 -36.48 63.63
N VAL A 409 -8.68 -35.69 63.01
CA VAL A 409 -7.52 -36.19 62.28
C VAL A 409 -6.24 -35.70 62.96
N GLU A 410 -5.44 -36.62 63.47
CA GLU A 410 -4.17 -36.31 64.13
C GLU A 410 -3.11 -35.78 63.14
N ALA A 411 -2.17 -34.99 63.66
CA ALA A 411 -1.01 -34.52 62.91
C ALA A 411 -0.22 -35.69 62.28
N GLY A 412 0.19 -35.52 61.03
CA GLY A 412 0.97 -36.48 60.24
C GLY A 412 0.14 -37.41 59.35
N VAL A 413 -1.19 -37.40 59.46
CA VAL A 413 -2.07 -38.23 58.62
C VAL A 413 -2.26 -37.60 57.24
N PRO A 414 -2.20 -38.38 56.13
CA PRO A 414 -2.53 -37.89 54.81
C PRO A 414 -4.05 -37.75 54.62
N VAL A 415 -4.46 -36.60 54.10
CA VAL A 415 -5.85 -36.26 53.77
C VAL A 415 -5.94 -35.82 52.30
N GLU A 416 -7.11 -35.94 51.70
CA GLU A 416 -7.38 -35.56 50.31
C GLU A 416 -8.32 -34.36 50.26
N ILE A 417 -8.05 -33.41 49.36
CA ILE A 417 -8.84 -32.19 49.21
C ILE A 417 -10.10 -32.50 48.39
N VAL A 418 -11.28 -32.35 49.01
CA VAL A 418 -12.58 -32.66 48.42
C VAL A 418 -13.32 -31.39 47.99
N GLY A 419 -13.02 -30.26 48.63
CA GLY A 419 -13.68 -28.99 48.35
C GLY A 419 -12.86 -27.79 48.76
N ILE A 420 -13.30 -26.61 48.34
CA ILE A 420 -12.70 -25.33 48.73
C ILE A 420 -13.81 -24.36 49.12
N THR A 421 -13.90 -24.03 50.41
CA THR A 421 -14.83 -23.05 50.95
C THR A 421 -14.09 -21.77 51.30
N GLY A 422 -14.06 -20.82 50.36
CA GLY A 422 -13.40 -19.51 50.53
C GLY A 422 -11.86 -19.62 50.55
N LEU A 423 -11.26 -19.51 51.74
CA LEU A 423 -9.82 -19.68 51.98
C LEU A 423 -9.49 -20.97 52.75
N LEU A 424 -10.50 -21.85 52.92
CA LEU A 424 -10.44 -23.05 53.71
C LEU A 424 -10.60 -24.26 52.78
N LEU A 425 -9.69 -25.23 52.90
CA LEU A 425 -9.75 -26.49 52.14
C LEU A 425 -10.61 -27.49 52.90
N ASP A 426 -11.60 -28.08 52.23
CA ASP A 426 -12.39 -29.16 52.81
C ASP A 426 -11.68 -30.48 52.51
N VAL A 427 -11.32 -31.23 53.54
CA VAL A 427 -10.46 -32.42 53.44
C VAL A 427 -11.09 -33.66 54.07
N GLU A 428 -10.86 -34.81 53.46
CA GLU A 428 -11.29 -36.12 53.98
C GLU A 428 -10.09 -37.04 54.23
N PRO A 429 -10.11 -37.89 55.28
CA PRO A 429 -9.05 -38.84 55.55
C PRO A 429 -8.98 -39.91 54.46
N VAL A 430 -7.77 -40.18 53.95
CA VAL A 430 -7.54 -41.22 52.95
C VAL A 430 -7.71 -42.59 53.61
N THR A 431 -8.90 -43.18 53.49
CA THR A 431 -9.17 -44.53 54.00
C THR A 431 -8.32 -45.53 53.23
N ALA A 432 -7.47 -46.29 53.93
CA ALA A 432 -6.73 -47.39 53.33
C ALA A 432 -7.73 -48.46 52.82
N ALA A 433 -7.70 -48.76 51.52
CA ALA A 433 -8.49 -49.83 50.94
C ALA A 433 -8.19 -51.17 51.65
N PRO A 434 -9.19 -52.00 51.97
CA PRO A 434 -8.97 -53.27 52.65
C PRO A 434 -8.28 -54.30 51.73
N GLY A 435 -7.01 -54.58 52.03
CA GLY A 435 -6.26 -55.84 51.84
C GLY A 435 -6.29 -56.55 50.48
N SER A 436 -5.15 -56.59 49.79
CA SER A 436 -4.77 -57.76 48.97
C SER A 436 -3.88 -58.69 49.81
N PRO A 437 -4.14 -60.01 49.86
CA PRO A 437 -3.34 -60.95 50.64
C PRO A 437 -1.97 -61.14 49.99
N ARG A 438 -0.94 -61.21 50.84
CA ARG A 438 0.45 -61.53 50.49
C ARG A 438 0.53 -62.93 49.87
N SER A 439 1.33 -63.07 48.81
CA SER A 439 2.01 -64.30 48.42
C SER A 439 3.50 -64.15 48.68
#